data_AF-A0A9W6NLF8-F1
#
_entry.id   AF-A0A9W6NLF8-F1
#
_cell.length_a   1.000
_cell.length_b   1.000
_cell.length_c   1.000
_cell.angle_alpha   90.00
_cell.angle_beta   90.00
_cell.angle_gamma   90.00
#
_symmetry.space_group_name_H-M   'P 1'
#
loop_
_entity.id
_entity.type
_entity.pdbx_description
1 polymer ?
#
loop_
_entity_poly.entity_id
_entity_poly.type
_entity_poly.pdbx_seq_one_letter_code
_entity_poly.pdbx_strand_id
1 'polypeptide(L)' 'MATNDNAILVGGPRDGATIEAGDAPVLEFEIDGYLHRYIHTTKQRDSYDVYNYDGEIDPNGAMPGAETPEPREQV' A
#
# COMPACT_ATOMS: atom_id res chain seq x y z
N MET A 1 -10.56 -24.06 -8.88
CA MET A 1 -10.84 -23.01 -7.87
C MET A 1 -10.97 -21.73 -8.66
N ALA A 2 -12.07 -20.99 -8.51
CA ALA A 2 -12.15 -19.66 -9.07
C ALA A 2 -11.22 -18.79 -8.22
N THR A 3 -10.13 -18.31 -8.81
CA THR A 3 -9.34 -17.24 -8.20
C THR A 3 -10.29 -16.06 -8.11
N ASN A 4 -10.54 -15.56 -6.90
CA ASN A 4 -11.29 -14.32 -6.76
C ASN A 4 -10.31 -13.22 -7.13
N ASP A 5 -10.12 -12.95 -8.42
CA ASP A 5 -9.19 -11.93 -8.91
C ASP A 5 -9.59 -10.50 -8.49
N ASN A 6 -10.75 -10.37 -7.82
CA ASN A 6 -11.32 -9.12 -7.36
C ASN A 6 -10.86 -8.79 -5.94
N ALA A 7 -10.37 -7.58 -5.75
CA ALA A 7 -9.95 -7.02 -4.48
C ALA A 7 -10.80 -5.81 -4.08
N ILE A 8 -10.86 -5.53 -2.78
CA ILE A 8 -11.40 -4.30 -2.19
C ILE A 8 -10.28 -3.53 -1.48
N LEU A 9 -10.19 -2.25 -1.79
CA LEU A 9 -9.22 -1.34 -1.19
C LEU A 9 -9.80 -0.74 0.10
N VAL A 10 -9.02 -0.73 1.18
CA VAL A 10 -9.43 -0.21 2.48
C VAL A 10 -8.44 0.86 2.94
N GLY A 11 -8.97 2.05 3.22
CA GLY A 11 -8.21 3.25 3.57
C GLY A 11 -7.66 4.03 2.38
N GLY A 12 -7.02 5.15 2.68
CA GLY A 12 -6.37 6.00 1.68
C GLY A 12 -7.33 6.61 0.65
N PRO A 13 -6.79 7.12 -0.48
CA PRO A 13 -7.58 7.86 -1.47
C PRO A 13 -8.61 7.02 -2.26
N ARG A 14 -8.45 5.70 -2.32
CA ARG A 14 -9.35 4.77 -3.03
C ARG A 14 -10.15 3.85 -2.09
N ASP A 15 -10.42 4.29 -0.86
CA ASP A 15 -11.22 3.52 0.09
C ASP A 15 -12.56 3.05 -0.50
N GLY A 16 -12.85 1.76 -0.35
CA GLY A 16 -14.06 1.11 -0.84
C GLY A 16 -14.06 0.77 -2.33
N ALA A 17 -13.02 1.14 -3.09
CA ALA A 17 -12.94 0.77 -4.50
C ALA A 17 -12.67 -0.72 -4.68
N THR A 18 -13.34 -1.32 -5.67
CA THR A 18 -13.10 -2.70 -6.09
C THR A 18 -12.31 -2.74 -7.39
N ILE A 19 -11.30 -3.61 -7.48
CA ILE A 19 -10.45 -3.74 -8.67
C ILE A 19 -10.13 -5.20 -8.96
N GLU A 20 -9.62 -5.47 -10.16
CA GLU A 20 -8.93 -6.73 -10.44
C GLU A 20 -7.46 -6.60 -10.00
N ALA A 21 -7.04 -7.38 -9.01
CA ALA A 21 -5.71 -7.35 -8.42
C ALA A 21 -4.86 -8.59 -8.75
N GLY A 22 -5.49 -9.69 -9.17
CA GLY A 22 -4.84 -10.99 -9.27
C GLY A 22 -4.17 -11.40 -7.95
N ASP A 23 -3.02 -12.07 -8.04
CA ASP A 23 -2.22 -12.54 -6.89
C ASP A 23 -1.10 -11.56 -6.45
N ALA A 24 -1.20 -10.28 -6.81
CA ALA A 24 -0.15 -9.31 -6.52
C ALA A 24 -0.07 -9.00 -5.01
N PRO A 25 1.10 -9.08 -4.35
CA PRO A 25 1.19 -8.79 -2.91
C PRO A 25 0.99 -7.30 -2.58
N VAL A 26 1.21 -6.41 -3.55
CA VAL A 26 1.10 -4.95 -3.40
C VAL A 26 0.49 -4.36 -4.68
N LEU A 27 -0.36 -3.36 -4.49
CA LEU A 27 -0.94 -2.54 -5.55
C LEU A 27 -0.49 -1.10 -5.36
N GLU A 28 -0.15 -0.44 -6.45
CA GLU A 28 0.38 0.91 -6.46
C GLU A 28 -0.43 1.78 -7.42
N PHE A 29 -0.86 2.95 -6.96
CA PHE A 29 -1.64 3.88 -7.75
C PHE A 29 -0.99 5.26 -7.70
N GLU A 30 -0.72 5.82 -8.86
CA GLU A 30 -0.32 7.22 -8.97
C GLU A 30 -1.55 8.13 -8.84
N ILE A 31 -1.56 8.99 -7.83
CA ILE A 31 -2.61 9.97 -7.57
C ILE A 31 -1.92 11.26 -7.10
N ASP A 32 -2.27 12.40 -7.71
CA ASP A 32 -1.69 13.71 -7.39
C ASP A 32 -0.14 13.77 -7.40
N GLY A 33 0.49 12.92 -8.21
CA GLY A 33 1.96 12.84 -8.33
C GLY A 33 2.63 11.97 -7.25
N TYR A 34 1.87 11.33 -6.38
CA TYR A 34 2.35 10.40 -5.36
C TYR A 34 1.94 8.95 -5.69
N LEU A 35 2.79 8.00 -5.29
CA LEU A 35 2.49 6.57 -5.38
C LEU A 35 1.81 6.10 -4.10
N HIS A 36 0.51 5.86 -4.17
CA HIS A 36 -0.30 5.32 -3.08
C HIS A 36 -0.27 3.80 -3.11
N ARG A 37 0.21 3.18 -2.01
CA ARG A 37 0.36 1.73 -1.92
C ARG A 37 -0.71 1.07 -1.08
N TYR A 38 -1.15 -0.09 -1.54
CA TYR A 38 -2.10 -0.96 -0.88
C TYR A 38 -1.49 -2.36 -0.79
N ILE A 39 -1.43 -2.94 0.40
CA ILE A 39 -0.80 -4.24 0.65
C ILE A 39 -1.87 -5.32 0.83
N HIS A 40 -1.67 -6.44 0.14
CA HIS A 40 -2.54 -7.61 0.25
C HIS A 40 -2.54 -8.15 1.69
N THR A 41 -3.72 -8.43 2.21
CA THR A 41 -3.88 -9.03 3.53
C THR A 41 -4.38 -10.47 3.42
N THR A 42 -4.29 -11.23 4.50
CA THR A 42 -4.89 -12.57 4.55
C THR A 42 -6.41 -12.57 4.75
N LYS A 43 -7.05 -11.39 4.73
CA LYS A 43 -8.49 -11.22 4.97
C LYS A 43 -9.25 -11.11 3.66
N GLN A 44 -10.47 -11.63 3.68
CA GLN A 44 -11.44 -11.47 2.61
C GLN A 44 -12.72 -10.83 3.14
N ARG A 45 -13.39 -10.06 2.28
CA ARG A 45 -14.68 -9.41 2.58
C ARG A 45 -15.60 -9.56 1.38
N ASP A 46 -16.77 -10.15 1.60
CA ASP A 46 -17.80 -10.32 0.55
C ASP A 46 -17.26 -10.98 -0.74
N SER A 47 -16.35 -11.96 -0.60
CA SER A 47 -15.61 -12.64 -1.68
C SER A 47 -14.56 -11.80 -2.42
N TYR A 48 -14.18 -10.63 -1.89
CA TYR A 48 -13.05 -9.82 -2.36
C TYR A 48 -11.84 -9.98 -1.45
N ASP A 49 -10.64 -10.06 -2.03
CA ASP A 49 -9.40 -9.96 -1.28
C ASP A 49 -9.21 -8.54 -0.74
N VAL A 50 -8.79 -8.41 0.52
CA VAL A 50 -8.67 -7.10 1.17
C VAL A 50 -7.25 -6.60 1.03
N TYR A 51 -7.10 -5.39 0.49
CA TYR A 51 -5.84 -4.66 0.46
C TYR A 51 -5.94 -3.41 1.32
N ASN A 52 -5.02 -3.27 2.27
CA ASN A 52 -5.00 -2.12 3.17
C ASN A 52 -4.03 -1.06 2.67
N TYR A 53 -4.42 0.20 2.78
CA TYR A 53 -3.55 1.33 2.51
C TYR A 53 -2.34 1.34 3.45
N ASP A 54 -1.14 1.41 2.87
CA ASP A 54 0.15 1.41 3.58
C ASP A 54 0.82 2.79 3.61
N GLY A 55 0.41 3.69 2.71
CA GLY A 55 0.93 5.05 2.66
C GLY A 55 1.15 5.55 1.24
N GLU A 56 1.68 6.76 1.15
CA GLU A 56 2.10 7.40 -0.09
C GLU A 56 3.63 7.48 -0.17
N ILE A 57 4.15 7.40 -1.38
CA ILE A 57 5.57 7.55 -1.69
C ILE A 57 5.69 8.73 -2.65
N ASP A 58 6.54 9.71 -2.32
CA ASP A 58 6.98 10.70 -3.29
C ASP A 58 7.95 10.01 -4.27
N PRO A 59 7.61 9.89 -5.57
CA PRO A 59 8.48 9.23 -6.54
C PRO A 59 9.80 9.99 -6.76
N ASN A 60 9.87 11.27 -6.39
CA ASN A 60 11.10 12.07 -6.41
C ASN A 60 11.99 11.83 -5.17
N GLY A 61 11.55 10.94 -4.27
CA GLY A 61 12.30 10.46 -3.12
C GLY A 61 11.99 11.22 -1.84
N ALA A 62 12.21 10.54 -0.71
CA ALA A 62 12.36 11.21 0.56
C ALA A 62 13.56 12.16 0.48
N MET A 63 13.42 13.39 0.97
CA MET A 63 14.56 14.27 1.19
C MET A 63 15.64 13.48 1.96
N PRO A 64 16.88 13.37 1.45
CA PRO A 64 17.97 12.74 2.19
C PRO A 64 18.22 13.56 3.47
N GLY A 65 17.77 13.06 4.62
CA GLY A 65 17.91 13.78 5.89
C GLY A 65 16.99 13.35 7.04
N ALA A 66 16.00 12.48 6.82
CA ALA A 66 15.09 12.02 7.88
C ALA A 66 15.64 10.88 8.76
N GLU A 67 16.90 10.48 8.57
CA GLU A 67 17.60 9.56 9.46
C GLU A 67 18.92 10.21 9.87
N THR A 68 18.90 11.13 10.83
CA THR A 68 20.06 11.27 11.71
C THR A 68 20.04 10.08 12.66
N PRO A 69 20.87 9.04 12.48
CA PRO A 69 21.20 8.18 13.59
C PRO A 69 21.90 9.08 14.61
N GLU A 70 21.26 9.36 15.75
CA GLU A 70 22.00 9.89 16.89
C GLU A 70 23.10 8.86 17.20
N PRO A 71 24.40 9.22 17.12
CA PRO A 71 25.44 8.32 17.58
C PRO A 71 25.21 8.16 19.08
N ARG A 72 24.79 6.97 19.50
CA ARG A 72 24.83 6.59 20.91
C ARG A 72 26.30 6.58 21.31
N GLU A 73 26.75 7.66 21.92
CA GLU A 73 28.07 7.71 22.55
C GLU A 73 28.12 6.61 23.61
N GLN A 74 28.94 5.59 23.35
CA GLN A 74 29.30 4.61 24.36
C GLN A 74 30.26 5.29 25.34
N VAL A 75 29.82 5.47 26.59
CA VAL A 75 30.67 5.73 27.76
C VAL A 75 30.35 4.68 28.82
#